data_AF-A0A9E2XTR3-F1
#
_entry.id   AF-A0A9E2XTR3-F1
#
_cell.length_a   1.000
_cell.length_b   1.000
_cell.length_c   1.000
_cell.angle_alpha   90.00
_cell.angle_beta   90.00
_cell.angle_gamma   90.00
#
_symmetry.space_group_name_H-M   'P 1'
#
loop_
_entity.id
_entity.type
_entity.pdbx_description
1 polymer ?
#
loop_
_entity_poly.entity_id
_entity_poly.type
_entity_poly.pdbx_seq_one_letter_code
_entity_poly.pdbx_strand_id
1 'polypeptide(L)'
;MPELLKLMEPALDPGNSLTLPVDADSLPPMENELERRRMFVTIKLPVVLDRPEAWRAGELARTLDEAVDLSLLVERLGRQAWSSARRSGNYLDNPWQWIDAGNSARTDAILLAAGAARAGTIDCARHEQALFGLPAAFRRGYTIERVRAGHTECIDFGDLQLAELARTVALEKDPATARHEAAIFSPIAKALARDGAIRTSALDAVAPFCDASTHERLRDPWRLCEGVTRREVAQAAAARAAEQARVAEADRQRREAEARRDPLECPADTVLAAAKALGYAGDAEFWGGTQSACRLRPEDRGQAIVALTYVEGDQRTGVASAPQDDPGYSLDVVIVRVTDGSLVAHTPPGGHIDSDAVRFNGIAIDTASYMLSPGLRAFGVRTAHSTSCYGCLFGTNELTLYVQRGPVLTPVLGLTIGESSGEIDATDCSDQPSRMSRTLRGATSASHGYADLWLRTSISVRMEDLPDACKKNFKASATAKQILLRFDGQSYQAIDGTALSMP
;
A
#
# COMPACT_ATOMS: atom_id res chain seq x y z
N MET A 1 -26.18 48.74 -48.74
CA MET A 1 -26.03 47.76 -47.64
C MET A 1 -25.76 48.43 -46.29
N PRO A 2 -24.78 49.35 -46.12
CA PRO A 2 -24.56 50.03 -44.83
C PRO A 2 -25.78 50.81 -44.30
N GLU A 3 -26.47 51.57 -45.16
CA GLU A 3 -27.70 52.29 -44.77
C GLU A 3 -28.86 51.34 -44.41
N LEU A 4 -28.92 50.15 -45.03
CA LEU A 4 -29.94 49.15 -44.71
C LEU A 4 -29.65 48.50 -43.34
N LEU A 5 -28.38 48.22 -43.04
CA LEU A 5 -27.97 47.69 -41.74
C LEU A 5 -28.21 48.68 -40.60
N LYS A 6 -28.04 49.99 -40.85
CA LYS A 6 -28.42 51.04 -39.87
C LYS A 6 -29.92 51.06 -39.57
N LEU A 7 -30.76 50.73 -40.56
CA LEU A 7 -32.22 50.63 -40.40
C LEU A 7 -32.67 49.29 -39.77
N MET A 8 -31.83 48.26 -39.86
CA MET A 8 -32.05 46.94 -39.28
C MET A 8 -31.39 46.76 -37.91
N GLU A 9 -30.70 47.79 -37.41
CA GLU A 9 -30.15 47.79 -36.05
C GLU A 9 -31.32 47.58 -35.08
N PRO A 10 -31.26 46.56 -34.20
CA PRO A 10 -32.31 46.32 -33.21
C PRO A 10 -32.65 47.62 -32.48
N ALA A 11 -33.93 47.85 -32.14
CA ALA A 11 -34.42 49.11 -31.57
C ALA A 11 -33.94 49.42 -30.14
N LEU A 12 -32.77 48.91 -29.75
CA LEU A 12 -32.19 49.07 -28.43
C LEU A 12 -30.94 49.94 -28.53
N ASP A 13 -30.82 50.85 -27.56
CA ASP A 13 -29.67 51.73 -27.40
C ASP A 13 -28.38 50.88 -27.30
N PRO A 14 -27.36 51.09 -28.17
CA PRO A 14 -26.07 50.42 -28.06
C PRO A 14 -25.36 50.65 -26.71
N GLY A 15 -25.86 51.56 -25.87
CA GLY A 15 -25.39 51.77 -24.49
C GLY A 15 -25.99 50.84 -23.42
N ASN A 16 -27.07 50.09 -23.71
CA ASN A 16 -27.66 49.17 -22.72
C ASN A 16 -27.00 47.79 -22.81
N SER A 17 -26.12 47.51 -21.86
CA SER A 17 -25.58 46.17 -21.59
C SER A 17 -26.74 45.19 -21.39
N LEU A 18 -26.73 44.06 -22.09
CA LEU A 18 -27.61 42.94 -21.77
C LEU A 18 -27.17 42.37 -20.42
N THR A 19 -27.71 42.91 -19.34
CA THR A 19 -27.55 42.31 -18.02
C THR A 19 -28.32 41.00 -17.97
N LEU A 20 -27.62 39.93 -17.59
CA LEU A 20 -28.23 38.61 -17.36
C LEU A 20 -29.36 38.76 -16.33
N PRO A 21 -30.50 38.10 -16.55
CA PRO A 21 -31.56 38.14 -15.58
C PRO A 21 -31.20 37.20 -14.43
N VAL A 22 -31.67 37.55 -13.24
CA VAL A 22 -31.37 36.80 -12.02
C VAL A 22 -32.19 35.50 -11.92
N ASP A 23 -33.30 35.40 -12.67
CA ASP A 23 -34.28 34.30 -12.57
C ASP A 23 -34.51 33.53 -13.87
N ALA A 24 -34.66 32.21 -13.76
CA ALA A 24 -34.78 31.26 -14.87
C ALA A 24 -36.04 31.45 -15.75
N ASP A 25 -37.11 32.05 -15.24
CA ASP A 25 -38.37 32.24 -15.99
C ASP A 25 -38.29 33.34 -17.06
N SER A 26 -37.20 34.11 -17.07
CA SER A 26 -36.94 35.19 -18.04
C SER A 26 -36.01 34.78 -19.20
N LEU A 27 -35.61 33.51 -19.25
CA LEU A 27 -34.71 32.96 -20.26
C LEU A 27 -35.29 33.01 -21.71
N PRO A 28 -36.56 32.63 -21.98
CA PRO A 28 -37.05 32.53 -23.37
C PRO A 28 -37.17 33.87 -24.13
N PRO A 29 -37.60 34.99 -23.51
CA PRO A 29 -37.55 36.31 -24.15
C PRO A 29 -36.11 36.77 -24.47
N MET A 30 -35.14 36.35 -23.66
CA MET A 30 -33.73 36.72 -23.84
C MET A 30 -33.01 35.88 -24.88
N GLU A 31 -33.38 34.61 -25.06
CA GLU A 31 -32.82 33.76 -26.13
C GLU A 31 -33.10 34.34 -27.52
N ASN A 32 -34.35 34.70 -27.82
CA ASN A 32 -34.72 35.30 -29.10
C ASN A 32 -34.01 36.65 -29.33
N GLU A 33 -33.78 37.41 -28.27
CA GLU A 33 -33.06 38.68 -28.36
C GLU A 33 -31.56 38.50 -28.59
N LEU A 34 -30.95 37.56 -27.86
CA LEU A 34 -29.55 37.19 -27.99
C LEU A 34 -29.26 36.65 -29.40
N GLU A 35 -30.15 35.79 -29.94
CA GLU A 35 -30.05 35.29 -31.31
C GLU A 35 -30.15 36.41 -32.33
N ARG A 36 -31.14 37.31 -32.21
CA ARG A 36 -31.28 38.45 -33.13
C ARG A 36 -30.04 39.35 -33.15
N ARG A 37 -29.51 39.68 -31.98
CA ARG A 37 -28.28 40.50 -31.86
C ARG A 37 -27.06 39.77 -32.41
N ARG A 38 -26.92 38.47 -32.11
CA ARG A 38 -25.82 37.65 -32.64
C ARG A 38 -25.86 37.53 -34.15
N MET A 39 -27.03 37.31 -34.75
CA MET A 39 -27.20 37.32 -36.21
C MET A 39 -26.88 38.69 -36.80
N PHE A 40 -27.37 39.77 -36.16
CA PHE A 40 -27.09 41.13 -36.60
C PHE A 40 -25.59 41.43 -36.59
N VAL A 41 -24.89 41.15 -35.49
CA VAL A 41 -23.43 41.32 -35.38
C VAL A 41 -22.69 40.46 -36.40
N THR A 42 -23.13 39.23 -36.62
CA THR A 42 -22.55 38.33 -37.63
C THR A 42 -22.69 38.89 -39.05
N ILE A 43 -23.80 39.57 -39.39
CA ILE A 43 -23.98 40.20 -40.70
C ILE A 43 -23.25 41.55 -40.78
N LYS A 44 -23.20 42.31 -39.69
CA LYS A 44 -22.60 43.64 -39.60
C LYS A 44 -21.07 43.57 -39.71
N LEU A 45 -20.44 42.65 -39.00
CA LEU A 45 -18.98 42.55 -38.90
C LEU A 45 -18.25 42.54 -40.26
N PRO A 46 -18.59 41.68 -41.25
CA PRO A 46 -17.89 41.68 -42.54
C PRO A 46 -18.05 43.00 -43.29
N VAL A 47 -19.18 43.71 -43.13
CA VAL A 47 -19.41 45.02 -43.76
C VAL A 47 -18.58 46.12 -43.09
N VAL A 48 -18.43 46.06 -41.77
CA VAL A 48 -17.57 46.99 -41.01
C VAL A 48 -16.09 46.74 -41.31
N LEU A 49 -15.70 45.48 -41.53
CA LEU A 49 -14.33 45.09 -41.91
C LEU A 49 -13.97 45.53 -43.33
N ASP A 50 -14.89 45.37 -44.29
CA ASP A 50 -14.69 45.74 -45.71
C ASP A 50 -14.65 47.27 -45.90
N ARG A 51 -15.55 48.01 -45.23
CA ARG A 51 -15.76 49.45 -45.46
C ARG A 51 -15.78 50.26 -44.16
N PRO A 52 -14.68 50.31 -43.40
CA PRO A 52 -14.65 50.99 -42.11
C PRO A 52 -15.00 52.47 -42.21
N GLU A 53 -14.69 53.13 -43.32
CA GLU A 53 -14.98 54.55 -43.58
C GLU A 53 -16.48 54.87 -43.74
N ALA A 54 -17.31 53.87 -44.03
CA ALA A 54 -18.77 54.04 -44.12
C ALA A 54 -19.45 54.13 -42.74
N TRP A 55 -18.68 53.95 -41.66
CA TRP A 55 -19.14 53.89 -40.29
C TRP A 55 -18.51 54.98 -39.43
N ARG A 56 -19.09 55.23 -38.24
CA ARG A 56 -18.53 56.18 -37.27
C ARG A 56 -17.19 55.64 -36.75
N ALA A 57 -16.30 56.55 -36.36
CA ALA A 57 -15.05 56.16 -35.71
C ALA A 57 -15.32 55.24 -34.50
N GLY A 58 -14.54 54.15 -34.40
CA GLY A 58 -14.70 53.14 -33.35
C GLY A 58 -15.82 52.12 -33.55
N GLU A 59 -16.54 52.12 -34.69
CA GLU A 59 -17.58 51.12 -34.97
C GLU A 59 -17.04 49.68 -34.98
N LEU A 60 -15.85 49.45 -35.54
CA LEU A 60 -15.21 48.14 -35.54
C LEU A 60 -14.96 47.65 -34.11
N ALA A 61 -14.43 48.52 -33.24
CA ALA A 61 -14.18 48.18 -31.85
C ALA A 61 -15.48 47.85 -31.11
N ARG A 62 -16.53 48.66 -31.29
CA ARG A 62 -17.85 48.39 -30.70
C ARG A 62 -18.45 47.07 -31.19
N THR A 63 -18.37 46.80 -32.49
CA THR A 63 -18.92 45.57 -33.09
C THR A 63 -18.18 44.33 -32.59
N LEU A 64 -16.85 44.40 -32.44
CA LEU A 64 -16.05 43.31 -31.88
C LEU A 64 -16.31 43.11 -30.39
N ASP A 65 -16.48 44.19 -29.62
CA ASP A 65 -16.80 44.13 -28.19
C ASP A 65 -18.17 43.50 -27.95
N GLU A 66 -19.18 43.90 -28.75
CA GLU A 66 -20.50 43.29 -28.73
C GLU A 66 -20.45 41.80 -29.12
N ALA A 67 -19.66 41.43 -30.14
CA ALA A 67 -19.46 40.03 -30.51
C ALA A 67 -18.85 39.20 -29.36
N VAL A 68 -17.88 39.76 -28.62
CA VAL A 68 -17.29 39.13 -27.43
C VAL A 68 -18.34 38.91 -26.35
N ASP A 69 -19.08 39.97 -26.00
CA ASP A 69 -20.07 39.90 -24.92
C ASP A 69 -21.18 38.93 -25.25
N LEU A 70 -21.69 38.93 -26.48
CA LEU A 70 -22.70 37.97 -26.94
C LEU A 70 -22.17 36.53 -26.87
N SER A 71 -20.92 36.30 -27.28
CA SER A 71 -20.31 34.95 -27.22
C SER A 71 -20.14 34.46 -25.78
N LEU A 72 -19.75 35.34 -24.86
CA LEU A 72 -19.64 35.02 -23.43
C LEU A 72 -21.01 34.79 -22.78
N LEU A 73 -22.03 35.58 -23.16
CA LEU A 73 -23.40 35.43 -22.67
C LEU A 73 -24.05 34.13 -23.15
N VAL A 74 -23.86 33.79 -24.43
CA VAL A 74 -24.28 32.52 -25.02
C VAL A 74 -23.77 31.33 -24.21
N GLU A 75 -22.48 31.32 -23.89
CA GLU A 75 -21.87 30.22 -23.17
C GLU A 75 -22.35 30.15 -21.70
N ARG A 76 -22.58 31.32 -21.08
CA ARG A 76 -23.16 31.41 -19.72
C ARG A 76 -24.55 30.82 -19.61
N LEU A 77 -25.40 31.00 -20.63
CA LEU A 77 -26.77 30.50 -20.63
C LEU A 77 -26.85 28.98 -20.85
N GLY A 78 -25.75 28.36 -21.28
CA GLY A 78 -25.54 26.92 -21.22
C GLY A 78 -26.21 26.11 -22.34
N ARG A 79 -25.65 24.92 -22.59
CA ARG A 79 -26.10 23.94 -23.61
C ARG A 79 -27.51 23.36 -23.38
N GLN A 80 -28.15 23.63 -22.24
CA GLN A 80 -29.46 23.04 -21.90
C GLN A 80 -30.63 23.70 -22.65
N ALA A 81 -30.57 25.00 -22.94
CA ALA A 81 -31.63 25.69 -23.68
C ALA A 81 -31.51 25.50 -25.21
N TRP A 82 -30.30 25.29 -25.72
CA TRP A 82 -29.99 25.41 -27.16
C TRP A 82 -30.16 24.15 -28.02
N SER A 83 -30.78 23.10 -27.49
CA SER A 83 -31.17 21.95 -28.32
C SER A 83 -32.28 22.29 -29.33
N SER A 84 -33.05 23.35 -29.10
CA SER A 84 -34.15 23.82 -29.95
C SER A 84 -33.72 24.79 -31.07
N ALA A 85 -32.61 25.52 -30.89
CA ALA A 85 -32.11 26.58 -31.78
C ALA A 85 -31.32 26.08 -33.02
N ARG A 86 -30.97 24.79 -33.09
CA ARG A 86 -30.28 24.16 -34.24
C ARG A 86 -31.07 24.16 -35.58
N ARG A 87 -32.19 24.88 -35.67
CA ARG A 87 -33.03 24.95 -36.88
C ARG A 87 -32.70 26.14 -37.79
N SER A 88 -32.06 27.19 -37.30
CA SER A 88 -31.46 28.23 -38.15
C SER A 88 -30.08 27.76 -38.62
N GLY A 89 -29.83 27.78 -39.93
CA GLY A 89 -28.60 27.25 -40.50
C GLY A 89 -27.34 27.87 -39.89
N ASN A 90 -26.35 27.02 -39.57
CA ASN A 90 -25.08 27.28 -38.86
C ASN A 90 -24.24 28.51 -39.30
N TYR A 91 -24.62 29.23 -40.36
CA TYR A 91 -23.86 30.32 -40.96
C TYR A 91 -24.05 31.69 -40.28
N LEU A 92 -25.13 31.93 -39.54
CA LEU A 92 -25.35 33.25 -38.91
C LEU A 92 -25.05 33.27 -37.40
N ASP A 93 -24.57 32.15 -36.89
CA ASP A 93 -24.33 31.97 -35.46
C ASP A 93 -22.90 32.33 -35.09
N ASN A 94 -21.92 32.20 -35.98
CA ASN A 94 -20.54 32.48 -35.61
C ASN A 94 -20.06 33.84 -36.17
N PRO A 95 -20.08 34.95 -35.40
CA PRO A 95 -19.54 36.22 -35.88
C PRO A 95 -18.05 36.12 -36.21
N TRP A 96 -17.32 35.22 -35.54
CA TRP A 96 -15.87 35.07 -35.69
C TRP A 96 -15.44 34.42 -37.00
N GLN A 97 -16.37 33.82 -37.76
CA GLN A 97 -16.06 33.20 -39.06
C GLN A 97 -15.55 34.21 -40.10
N TRP A 98 -15.81 35.51 -39.88
CA TRP A 98 -15.41 36.59 -40.78
C TRP A 98 -14.01 37.12 -40.47
N ILE A 99 -13.39 36.70 -39.37
CA ILE A 99 -12.01 37.05 -39.05
C ILE A 99 -11.09 36.02 -39.71
N ASP A 100 -10.29 36.48 -40.66
CA ASP A 100 -9.35 35.66 -41.43
C ASP A 100 -7.97 36.33 -41.52
N ALA A 101 -7.04 35.69 -42.24
CA ALA A 101 -5.69 36.22 -42.41
C ALA A 101 -5.65 37.59 -43.14
N GLY A 102 -6.68 37.92 -43.93
CA GLY A 102 -6.76 39.18 -44.67
C GLY A 102 -7.16 40.38 -43.81
N ASN A 103 -7.79 40.15 -42.66
CA ASN A 103 -8.29 41.22 -41.79
C ASN A 103 -7.85 41.13 -40.31
N SER A 104 -7.17 40.05 -39.90
CA SER A 104 -6.71 39.82 -38.52
C SER A 104 -5.86 40.98 -37.97
N ALA A 105 -4.96 41.55 -38.76
CA ALA A 105 -4.12 42.67 -38.34
C ALA A 105 -4.93 43.90 -37.86
N ARG A 106 -6.15 44.10 -38.39
CA ARG A 106 -7.06 45.20 -37.99
C ARG A 106 -7.85 44.87 -36.73
N THR A 107 -8.10 43.60 -36.45
CA THR A 107 -8.92 43.15 -35.31
C THR A 107 -8.09 42.75 -34.09
N ASP A 108 -6.86 42.29 -34.28
CA ASP A 108 -6.04 41.66 -33.25
C ASP A 108 -5.74 42.60 -32.08
N ALA A 109 -5.35 43.85 -32.35
CA ALA A 109 -5.07 44.82 -31.29
C ALA A 109 -6.32 45.14 -30.44
N ILE A 110 -7.49 45.21 -31.09
CA ILE A 110 -8.78 45.46 -30.43
C ILE A 110 -9.15 44.26 -29.56
N LEU A 111 -9.06 43.05 -30.12
CA LEU A 111 -9.41 41.82 -29.42
C LEU A 111 -8.44 41.53 -28.27
N LEU A 112 -7.15 41.79 -28.44
CA LEU A 112 -6.15 41.70 -27.38
C LEU A 112 -6.49 42.62 -26.20
N ALA A 113 -6.83 43.88 -26.47
CA ALA A 113 -7.26 44.83 -25.45
C ALA A 113 -8.58 44.41 -24.78
N ALA A 114 -9.55 43.89 -25.55
CA ALA A 114 -10.82 43.41 -25.03
C ALA A 114 -10.64 42.20 -24.10
N GLY A 115 -9.72 41.29 -24.43
CA GLY A 115 -9.35 40.15 -23.59
C GLY A 115 -8.70 40.59 -22.28
N ALA A 116 -7.75 41.51 -22.37
CA ALA A 116 -7.08 42.10 -21.21
C ALA A 116 -8.08 42.77 -20.24
N ALA A 117 -8.99 43.60 -20.77
CA ALA A 117 -10.00 44.29 -19.97
C ALA A 117 -10.95 43.34 -19.21
N ARG A 118 -11.20 42.15 -19.75
CA ARG A 118 -12.12 41.15 -19.17
C ARG A 118 -11.43 40.11 -18.28
N ALA A 119 -10.10 40.15 -18.15
CA ALA A 119 -9.33 39.22 -17.32
C ALA A 119 -9.67 39.24 -15.82
N GLY A 120 -10.13 40.40 -15.33
CA GLY A 120 -10.56 40.57 -13.93
C GLY A 120 -12.02 40.21 -13.67
N THR A 121 -12.85 40.03 -14.70
CA THR A 121 -14.31 39.91 -14.56
C THR A 121 -14.86 38.53 -14.92
N ILE A 122 -14.12 37.73 -15.68
CA ILE A 122 -14.51 36.36 -16.05
C ILE A 122 -13.98 35.37 -15.02
N ASP A 123 -14.90 34.68 -14.32
CA ASP A 123 -14.61 33.59 -13.38
C ASP A 123 -14.31 32.28 -14.12
N CYS A 124 -13.12 31.74 -13.90
CA CYS A 124 -12.57 30.64 -14.68
C CYS A 124 -13.21 29.29 -14.42
N ALA A 125 -13.68 29.04 -13.19
CA ALA A 125 -14.31 27.78 -12.82
C ALA A 125 -15.62 27.51 -13.61
N ARG A 126 -16.20 28.54 -14.24
CA ARG A 126 -17.43 28.45 -15.03
C ARG A 126 -17.26 28.64 -16.54
N HIS A 127 -16.15 29.18 -17.02
CA HIS A 127 -16.06 29.75 -18.38
C HIS A 127 -14.86 29.28 -19.21
N GLU A 128 -14.08 28.30 -18.75
CA GLU A 128 -12.92 27.80 -19.49
C GLU A 128 -13.30 27.34 -20.92
N GLN A 129 -14.45 26.68 -21.08
CA GLN A 129 -15.00 26.30 -22.39
C GLN A 129 -15.45 27.49 -23.25
N ALA A 130 -15.92 28.57 -22.61
CA ALA A 130 -16.44 29.75 -23.30
C ALA A 130 -15.32 30.55 -23.99
N LEU A 131 -14.13 30.54 -23.38
CA LEU A 131 -12.98 31.24 -23.94
C LEU A 131 -12.52 30.61 -25.25
N PHE A 132 -12.53 29.27 -25.39
CA PHE A 132 -12.11 28.58 -26.61
C PHE A 132 -12.89 28.97 -27.87
N GLY A 133 -14.14 29.41 -27.73
CA GLY A 133 -14.97 29.89 -28.84
C GLY A 133 -14.62 31.29 -29.35
N LEU A 134 -13.81 32.06 -28.61
CA LEU A 134 -13.40 33.42 -28.95
C LEU A 134 -12.12 33.44 -29.80
N PRO A 135 -11.82 34.53 -30.54
CA PRO A 135 -10.60 34.62 -31.34
C PRO A 135 -9.32 34.48 -30.51
N ALA A 136 -8.26 33.90 -31.12
CA ALA A 136 -6.97 33.70 -30.44
C ALA A 136 -6.37 35.00 -29.88
N ALA A 137 -6.51 36.12 -30.58
CA ALA A 137 -6.05 37.43 -30.09
C ALA A 137 -6.72 37.84 -28.77
N PHE A 138 -8.02 37.56 -28.62
CA PHE A 138 -8.74 37.79 -27.36
C PHE A 138 -8.19 36.92 -26.23
N ARG A 139 -8.08 35.61 -26.48
CA ARG A 139 -7.57 34.65 -25.47
C ARG A 139 -6.16 35.00 -25.02
N ARG A 140 -5.28 35.40 -25.95
CA ARG A 140 -3.92 35.90 -25.61
C ARG A 140 -3.96 37.09 -24.65
N GLY A 141 -4.79 38.09 -24.94
CA GLY A 141 -4.91 39.28 -24.10
C GLY A 141 -5.42 38.96 -22.70
N TYR A 142 -6.43 38.09 -22.63
CA TYR A 142 -6.95 37.55 -21.38
C TYR A 142 -5.87 36.82 -20.57
N THR A 143 -5.18 35.88 -21.20
CA THR A 143 -4.14 35.06 -20.56
C THR A 143 -2.96 35.92 -20.06
N ILE A 144 -2.52 36.93 -20.81
CA ILE A 144 -1.44 37.86 -20.39
C ILE A 144 -1.82 38.58 -19.10
N GLU A 145 -3.04 39.12 -18.99
CA GLU A 145 -3.48 39.83 -17.78
C GLU A 145 -3.70 38.89 -16.60
N ARG A 146 -4.20 37.66 -16.81
CA ARG A 146 -4.31 36.66 -15.73
C ARG A 146 -2.93 36.29 -15.17
N VAL A 147 -1.95 36.06 -16.05
CA VAL A 147 -0.55 35.85 -15.66
C VAL A 147 -0.01 37.05 -14.88
N ARG A 148 -0.29 38.28 -15.34
CA ARG A 148 0.13 39.52 -14.66
C ARG A 148 -0.46 39.63 -13.26
N ALA A 149 -1.72 39.23 -13.09
CA ALA A 149 -2.42 39.22 -11.81
C ALA A 149 -2.06 38.02 -10.91
N GLY A 150 -1.23 37.08 -11.38
CA GLY A 150 -0.78 35.92 -10.60
C GLY A 150 -1.83 34.80 -10.48
N HIS A 151 -2.89 34.85 -11.28
CA HIS A 151 -3.94 33.84 -11.32
C HIS A 151 -3.50 32.66 -12.18
N THR A 152 -3.51 31.45 -11.62
CA THR A 152 -2.96 30.24 -12.26
C THR A 152 -4.04 29.29 -12.80
N GLU A 153 -5.24 29.42 -12.25
CA GLU A 153 -6.40 28.56 -12.44
C GLU A 153 -7.11 28.72 -13.80
N CYS A 154 -6.58 29.54 -14.71
CA CYS A 154 -7.17 29.83 -16.03
C CYS A 154 -6.15 30.21 -17.11
N ILE A 155 -4.88 29.87 -16.89
CA ILE A 155 -3.85 30.14 -17.86
C ILE A 155 -3.81 28.95 -18.81
N ASP A 156 -4.36 29.10 -20.01
CA ASP A 156 -4.03 28.21 -21.12
C ASP A 156 -2.77 28.76 -21.82
N PHE A 157 -1.61 28.17 -21.51
CA PHE A 157 -0.35 28.51 -22.16
C PHE A 157 -0.27 28.04 -23.62
N GLY A 158 -1.14 27.12 -24.06
CA GLY A 158 -1.26 26.69 -25.45
C GLY A 158 -1.73 27.83 -26.35
N ASP A 159 -2.66 28.66 -25.86
CA ASP A 159 -3.19 29.83 -26.58
C ASP A 159 -2.19 30.96 -26.76
N LEU A 160 -1.19 31.02 -25.89
CA LEU A 160 -0.12 31.99 -26.02
C LEU A 160 0.79 31.66 -27.22
N GLN A 161 0.73 30.45 -27.80
CA GLN A 161 1.61 30.04 -28.89
C GLN A 161 3.06 30.45 -28.61
N LEU A 162 3.54 30.21 -27.38
CA LEU A 162 4.82 30.73 -26.89
C LEU A 162 5.99 30.40 -27.83
N ALA A 163 5.96 29.23 -28.47
CA ALA A 163 6.96 28.84 -29.47
C ALA A 163 6.93 29.72 -30.73
N GLU A 164 5.75 30.04 -31.26
CA GLU A 164 5.58 30.90 -32.44
C GLU A 164 5.92 32.36 -32.12
N LEU A 165 5.57 32.81 -30.92
CA LEU A 165 5.96 34.14 -30.42
C LEU A 165 7.47 34.26 -30.23
N ALA A 166 8.12 33.29 -29.60
CA ALA A 166 9.59 33.26 -29.48
C ALA A 166 10.23 33.34 -30.87
N ARG A 167 9.69 32.59 -31.84
CA ARG A 167 10.14 32.62 -33.22
C ARG A 167 9.97 33.99 -33.85
N THR A 168 8.81 34.62 -33.67
CA THR A 168 8.49 35.94 -34.23
C THR A 168 9.42 37.02 -33.67
N VAL A 169 9.59 37.08 -32.34
CA VAL A 169 10.53 38.00 -31.69
C VAL A 169 11.98 37.75 -32.11
N ALA A 170 12.37 36.48 -32.30
CA ALA A 170 13.73 36.13 -32.72
C ALA A 170 14.02 36.44 -34.20
N LEU A 171 12.99 36.46 -35.05
CA LEU A 171 13.10 36.72 -36.50
C LEU A 171 12.85 38.20 -36.86
N GLU A 172 12.32 39.01 -35.95
CA GLU A 172 12.05 40.43 -36.17
C GLU A 172 13.35 41.21 -36.39
N LYS A 173 13.41 41.93 -37.51
CA LYS A 173 14.60 42.68 -37.93
C LYS A 173 14.57 44.12 -37.43
N ASP A 174 13.41 44.67 -37.10
CA ASP A 174 13.26 45.99 -36.51
C ASP A 174 13.39 45.93 -34.97
N PRO A 175 14.44 46.54 -34.37
CA PRO A 175 14.63 46.55 -32.93
C PRO A 175 13.53 47.26 -32.14
N ALA A 176 12.73 48.15 -32.76
CA ALA A 176 11.62 48.81 -32.10
C ALA A 176 10.41 47.86 -31.97
N THR A 177 10.06 47.19 -33.06
CA THR A 177 8.99 46.18 -33.11
C THR A 177 9.31 44.98 -32.22
N ALA A 178 10.55 44.46 -32.28
CA ALA A 178 10.99 43.38 -31.38
C ALA A 178 10.90 43.76 -29.90
N ARG A 179 11.21 45.03 -29.55
CA ARG A 179 11.06 45.55 -28.18
C ARG A 179 9.60 45.74 -27.77
N HIS A 180 8.74 46.18 -28.67
CA HIS A 180 7.31 46.32 -28.41
C HIS A 180 6.67 44.95 -28.14
N GLU A 181 6.93 43.98 -29.00
CA GLU A 181 6.47 42.59 -28.83
C GLU A 181 7.02 42.00 -27.53
N ALA A 182 8.33 42.13 -27.27
CA ALA A 182 8.92 41.66 -26.02
C ALA A 182 8.34 42.33 -24.76
N ALA A 183 7.93 43.59 -24.83
CA ALA A 183 7.34 44.32 -23.71
C ALA A 183 5.93 43.80 -23.35
N ILE A 184 5.14 43.39 -24.36
CA ILE A 184 3.83 42.75 -24.16
C ILE A 184 3.97 41.48 -23.31
N PHE A 185 5.09 40.75 -23.47
CA PHE A 185 5.35 39.48 -22.79
C PHE A 185 6.23 39.58 -21.53
N SER A 186 6.69 40.78 -21.15
CA SER A 186 7.48 41.00 -19.93
C SER A 186 6.82 40.47 -18.64
N PRO A 187 5.49 40.62 -18.43
CA PRO A 187 4.80 40.01 -17.29
C PRO A 187 4.90 38.48 -17.27
N ILE A 188 4.82 37.84 -18.45
CA ILE A 188 4.96 36.39 -18.59
C ILE A 188 6.39 35.97 -18.29
N ALA A 189 7.39 36.64 -18.87
CA ALA A 189 8.80 36.36 -18.60
C ALA A 189 9.14 36.45 -17.10
N LYS A 190 8.59 37.44 -16.40
CA LYS A 190 8.77 37.62 -14.95
C LYS A 190 8.07 36.53 -14.13
N ALA A 191 6.87 36.12 -14.53
CA ALA A 191 6.13 35.05 -13.87
C ALA A 191 6.79 33.68 -14.08
N LEU A 192 7.34 33.45 -15.28
CA LEU A 192 8.08 32.24 -15.62
C LEU A 192 9.45 32.18 -14.94
N ALA A 193 10.06 33.29 -14.53
CA ALA A 193 11.39 33.29 -13.91
C ALA A 193 11.44 32.64 -12.51
N ARG A 194 10.29 32.41 -11.86
CA ARG A 194 10.20 31.77 -10.54
C ARG A 194 9.67 30.36 -10.67
N ASP A 195 10.24 29.43 -9.89
CA ASP A 195 9.66 28.10 -9.75
C ASP A 195 8.29 28.20 -9.06
N GLY A 196 7.32 27.41 -9.52
CA GLY A 196 5.94 27.45 -9.04
C GLY A 196 4.95 26.97 -10.09
N ALA A 197 3.66 27.00 -9.74
CA ALA A 197 2.58 26.47 -10.60
C ALA A 197 2.58 27.06 -12.01
N ILE A 198 2.77 28.38 -12.15
CA ILE A 198 2.83 29.07 -13.45
C ILE A 198 3.95 28.51 -14.34
N ARG A 199 5.17 28.37 -13.79
CA ARG A 199 6.30 27.83 -14.53
C ARG A 199 6.07 26.37 -14.86
N THR A 200 5.53 25.56 -13.95
CA THR A 200 5.20 24.16 -14.21
C THR A 200 4.20 24.01 -15.36
N SER A 201 3.08 24.74 -15.34
CA SER A 201 2.08 24.70 -16.41
C SER A 201 2.66 25.17 -17.75
N ALA A 202 3.55 26.15 -17.75
CA ALA A 202 4.24 26.58 -18.96
C ALA A 202 5.24 25.53 -19.49
N LEU A 203 5.95 24.83 -18.61
CA LEU A 203 6.81 23.71 -19.01
C LEU A 203 5.98 22.58 -19.62
N ASP A 204 4.80 22.27 -19.06
CA ASP A 204 3.90 21.25 -19.62
C ASP A 204 3.35 21.62 -21.00
N ALA A 205 2.95 22.88 -21.19
CA ALA A 205 2.44 23.36 -22.47
C ALA A 205 3.51 23.36 -23.57
N VAL A 206 4.78 23.57 -23.23
CA VAL A 206 5.89 23.65 -24.19
C VAL A 206 6.58 22.30 -24.38
N ALA A 207 6.46 21.34 -23.44
CA ALA A 207 7.10 20.04 -23.52
C ALA A 207 6.90 19.27 -24.84
N PRO A 208 5.69 19.21 -25.46
CA PRO A 208 5.51 18.53 -26.74
C PRO A 208 6.29 19.13 -27.92
N PHE A 209 6.74 20.38 -27.78
CA PHE A 209 7.44 21.13 -28.81
C PHE A 209 8.96 21.21 -28.57
N CYS A 210 9.42 20.75 -27.41
CA CYS A 210 10.83 20.71 -27.02
C CYS A 210 11.47 19.38 -27.45
N ASP A 211 11.66 19.18 -28.75
CA ASP A 211 12.54 18.12 -29.24
C ASP A 211 13.99 18.60 -29.37
N ALA A 212 14.94 17.67 -29.42
CA ALA A 212 16.37 17.96 -29.50
C ALA A 212 16.77 18.77 -30.75
N SER A 213 15.94 18.79 -31.80
CA SER A 213 16.15 19.56 -33.04
C SER A 213 15.54 20.96 -32.99
N THR A 214 14.53 21.20 -32.15
CA THR A 214 13.91 22.52 -31.94
C THR A 214 14.77 23.45 -31.10
N HIS A 215 15.58 22.89 -30.19
CA HIS A 215 16.51 23.63 -29.32
C HIS A 215 17.50 24.53 -30.07
N GLU A 216 17.96 24.12 -31.27
CA GLU A 216 18.91 24.92 -32.06
C GLU A 216 18.23 25.97 -32.95
N ARG A 217 16.93 25.83 -33.24
CA ARG A 217 16.22 26.71 -34.18
C ARG A 217 15.37 27.78 -33.51
N LEU A 218 14.84 27.50 -32.31
CA LEU A 218 14.15 28.50 -31.51
C LEU A 218 15.14 29.07 -30.49
N ARG A 219 15.50 30.35 -30.63
CA ARG A 219 16.11 31.09 -29.52
C ARG A 219 15.04 31.23 -28.43
N ASP A 220 14.86 30.21 -27.60
CA ASP A 220 13.93 30.21 -26.47
C ASP A 220 14.39 31.26 -25.44
N PRO A 221 13.77 32.46 -25.42
CA PRO A 221 14.23 33.54 -24.59
C PRO A 221 13.85 33.33 -23.12
N TRP A 222 13.03 32.32 -22.82
CA TRP A 222 12.49 32.03 -21.48
C TRP A 222 13.08 30.76 -20.86
N ARG A 223 13.93 30.02 -21.58
CA ARG A 223 14.59 28.77 -21.14
C ARG A 223 13.59 27.72 -20.64
N LEU A 224 12.42 27.64 -21.27
CA LEU A 224 11.38 26.67 -20.99
C LEU A 224 11.81 25.27 -21.44
N CYS A 225 12.36 25.10 -22.64
CA CYS A 225 12.78 23.77 -23.10
C CYS A 225 13.95 23.22 -22.28
N GLU A 226 14.89 24.07 -21.86
CA GLU A 226 15.92 23.66 -20.90
C GLU A 226 15.32 23.23 -19.55
N GLY A 227 14.28 23.92 -19.10
CA GLY A 227 13.51 23.55 -17.91
C GLY A 227 12.83 22.18 -18.03
N VAL A 228 12.25 21.87 -19.21
CA VAL A 228 11.64 20.56 -19.51
C VAL A 228 12.69 19.47 -19.39
N THR A 229 13.83 19.61 -20.06
CA THR A 229 14.93 18.63 -20.02
C THR A 229 15.44 18.39 -18.60
N ARG A 230 15.65 19.46 -17.81
CA ARG A 230 16.07 19.32 -16.40
C ARG A 230 15.05 18.55 -15.57
N ARG A 231 13.76 18.79 -15.79
CA ARG A 231 12.67 18.10 -15.09
C ARG A 231 12.64 16.62 -15.43
N GLU A 232 12.77 16.27 -16.71
CA GLU A 232 12.80 14.87 -17.16
C GLU A 232 14.00 14.11 -16.57
N VAL A 233 15.19 14.73 -16.56
CA VAL A 233 16.38 14.15 -15.93
C VAL A 233 16.17 13.93 -14.43
N ALA A 234 15.59 14.90 -13.72
CA ALA A 234 15.29 14.78 -12.30
C ALA A 234 14.26 13.67 -12.02
N GLN A 235 13.22 13.56 -12.83
CA GLN A 235 12.21 12.50 -12.73
C GLN A 235 12.83 11.12 -12.99
N ALA A 236 13.68 10.98 -14.00
CA ALA A 236 14.39 9.74 -14.28
C ALA A 236 15.33 9.33 -13.14
N ALA A 237 16.03 10.29 -12.52
CA ALA A 237 16.87 10.05 -11.35
C ALA A 237 16.04 9.59 -10.14
N ALA A 238 14.91 10.26 -9.87
CA ALA A 238 13.99 9.88 -8.80
C ALA A 238 13.40 8.48 -9.00
N ALA A 239 13.01 8.11 -10.23
CA ALA A 239 12.51 6.79 -10.55
C ALA A 239 13.56 5.69 -10.30
N ARG A 240 14.83 5.94 -10.68
CA ARG A 240 15.94 5.01 -10.41
C ARG A 240 16.18 4.83 -8.90
N ALA A 241 16.14 5.92 -8.13
CA ALA A 241 16.31 5.87 -6.68
C ALA A 241 15.17 5.09 -6.00
N ALA A 242 13.92 5.28 -6.45
CA ALA A 242 12.76 4.54 -5.94
C ALA A 242 12.89 3.04 -6.19
N GLU A 243 13.32 2.63 -7.39
CA GLU A 243 13.53 1.22 -7.70
C GLU A 243 14.67 0.60 -6.86
N GLN A 244 15.77 1.32 -6.67
CA GLN A 244 16.86 0.88 -5.79
C GLN A 244 16.39 0.67 -4.34
N ALA A 245 15.55 1.56 -3.82
CA ALA A 245 14.97 1.42 -2.48
C ALA A 245 14.06 0.19 -2.38
N ARG A 246 13.24 -0.08 -3.40
CA ARG A 246 12.38 -1.26 -3.47
C ARG A 246 13.18 -2.57 -3.44
N VAL A 247 14.27 -2.64 -4.22
CA VAL A 247 15.17 -3.80 -4.23
C VAL A 247 15.84 -3.99 -2.86
N ALA A 248 16.33 -2.91 -2.25
CA ALA A 248 16.97 -2.98 -0.93
C ALA A 248 16.01 -3.47 0.17
N GLU A 249 14.74 -3.08 0.11
CA GLU A 249 13.72 -3.55 1.06
C GLU A 249 13.37 -5.03 0.83
N ALA A 250 13.24 -5.46 -0.42
CA ALA A 250 13.02 -6.88 -0.74
C ALA A 250 14.18 -7.76 -0.23
N ASP A 251 15.43 -7.30 -0.39
CA ASP A 251 16.61 -7.99 0.14
C ASP A 251 16.63 -8.05 1.67
N ARG A 252 16.21 -6.98 2.36
CA ARG A 252 16.06 -6.97 3.82
C ARG A 252 15.03 -8.01 4.26
N GLN A 253 13.85 -8.00 3.66
CA GLN A 253 12.77 -8.93 3.97
C GLN A 253 13.19 -10.38 3.73
N ARG A 254 13.93 -10.66 2.65
CA ARG A 254 14.48 -11.98 2.39
C ARG A 254 15.45 -12.43 3.49
N ARG A 255 16.38 -11.56 3.91
CA ARG A 255 17.34 -11.88 4.98
C ARG A 255 16.64 -12.11 6.31
N GLU A 256 15.60 -11.33 6.62
CA GLU A 256 14.79 -11.53 7.83
C GLU A 256 14.01 -12.85 7.77
N ALA A 257 13.45 -13.22 6.61
CA ALA A 257 12.78 -14.50 6.42
C ALA A 257 13.76 -15.69 6.57
N GLU A 258 14.96 -15.59 5.98
CA GLU A 258 16.02 -16.59 6.13
C GLU A 258 16.50 -16.71 7.58
N ALA A 259 16.63 -15.60 8.30
CA ALA A 259 17.00 -15.60 9.72
C ALA A 259 15.92 -16.19 10.64
N ARG A 260 14.64 -16.13 10.24
CA ARG A 260 13.53 -16.75 10.97
C ARG A 260 13.39 -18.25 10.73
N ARG A 261 14.03 -18.80 9.69
CA ARG A 261 13.92 -20.23 9.38
C ARG A 261 14.62 -21.05 10.45
N ASP A 262 13.89 -22.02 10.99
CA ASP A 262 14.42 -22.90 12.03
C ASP A 262 15.40 -23.92 11.38
N PRO A 263 16.69 -23.93 11.77
CA PRO A 263 17.70 -24.77 11.12
C PRO A 263 17.51 -26.27 11.37
N LEU A 264 16.62 -26.66 12.29
CA LEU A 264 16.28 -28.05 12.60
C LEU A 264 14.86 -28.41 12.15
N GLU A 265 14.20 -27.54 11.38
CA GLU A 265 12.91 -27.84 10.75
C GLU A 265 13.05 -29.03 9.79
N CYS A 266 12.13 -29.98 9.87
CA CYS A 266 12.08 -31.10 8.95
C CYS A 266 11.49 -30.70 7.60
N PRO A 267 11.92 -31.33 6.49
CA PRO A 267 11.16 -31.31 5.25
C PRO A 267 9.71 -31.79 5.45
N ALA A 268 8.76 -31.22 4.71
CA ALA A 268 7.32 -31.44 4.91
C ALA A 268 6.90 -32.93 4.94
N ASP A 269 7.50 -33.75 4.08
CA ASP A 269 7.11 -35.17 3.94
C ASP A 269 7.75 -36.09 4.98
N THR A 270 8.61 -35.58 5.86
CA THR A 270 9.40 -36.40 6.79
C THR A 270 8.52 -37.18 7.77
N VAL A 271 7.45 -36.56 8.27
CA VAL A 271 6.51 -37.20 9.20
C VAL A 271 5.78 -38.35 8.52
N LEU A 272 5.25 -38.13 7.31
CA LEU A 272 4.57 -39.17 6.55
C LEU A 272 5.53 -40.31 6.16
N ALA A 273 6.76 -39.99 5.77
CA ALA A 273 7.78 -40.99 5.47
C ALA A 273 8.08 -41.86 6.70
N ALA A 274 8.14 -41.25 7.90
CA ALA A 274 8.34 -41.94 9.15
C ALA A 274 7.18 -42.89 9.50
N ALA A 275 5.92 -42.46 9.33
CA ALA A 275 4.77 -43.33 9.52
C ALA A 275 4.76 -44.52 8.54
N LYS A 276 5.07 -44.27 7.26
CA LYS A 276 5.19 -45.33 6.24
C LYS A 276 6.31 -46.32 6.56
N ALA A 277 7.41 -45.85 7.13
CA ALA A 277 8.53 -46.71 7.53
C ALA A 277 8.14 -47.69 8.66
N LEU A 278 7.14 -47.35 9.46
CA LEU A 278 6.52 -48.26 10.46
C LEU A 278 5.41 -49.14 9.86
N GLY A 279 5.07 -48.98 8.59
CA GLY A 279 3.97 -49.68 7.94
C GLY A 279 2.59 -49.14 8.30
N TYR A 280 2.51 -47.89 8.78
CA TYR A 280 1.24 -47.27 9.13
C TYR A 280 0.53 -46.68 7.90
N ALA A 281 -0.79 -46.75 7.93
CA ALA A 281 -1.68 -46.13 6.95
C ALA A 281 -1.84 -44.62 7.22
N GLY A 282 -2.60 -43.94 6.36
CA GLY A 282 -2.84 -42.49 6.45
C GLY A 282 -1.96 -41.68 5.51
N ASP A 283 -2.40 -40.45 5.26
CA ASP A 283 -1.71 -39.48 4.42
C ASP A 283 -1.06 -38.36 5.25
N ALA A 284 -0.57 -37.32 4.57
CA ALA A 284 0.08 -36.18 5.22
C ALA A 284 -0.89 -35.36 6.09
N GLU A 285 -2.19 -35.40 5.79
CA GLU A 285 -3.20 -34.69 6.59
C GLU A 285 -3.43 -35.43 7.90
N PHE A 286 -3.59 -36.76 7.85
CA PHE A 286 -3.74 -37.60 9.05
C PHE A 286 -2.55 -37.49 10.01
N TRP A 287 -1.31 -37.57 9.49
CA TRP A 287 -0.10 -37.47 10.30
C TRP A 287 0.35 -36.03 10.58
N GLY A 288 -0.31 -35.04 9.98
CA GLY A 288 0.02 -33.63 10.11
C GLY A 288 -0.52 -33.00 11.41
N GLY A 289 -0.08 -31.77 11.70
CA GLY A 289 -0.63 -30.96 12.80
C GLY A 289 0.08 -31.13 14.15
N THR A 290 -0.62 -30.76 15.23
CA THR A 290 -0.04 -30.68 16.60
C THR A 290 0.13 -32.04 17.29
N GLN A 291 -0.36 -33.11 16.66
CA GLN A 291 -0.30 -34.49 17.16
C GLN A 291 0.90 -35.26 16.64
N SER A 292 1.76 -34.63 15.84
CA SER A 292 3.07 -35.18 15.50
C SER A 292 4.12 -34.09 15.61
N ALA A 293 5.36 -34.48 15.89
CA ALA A 293 6.48 -33.55 15.95
C ALA A 293 7.66 -34.09 15.17
N CYS A 294 8.39 -33.19 14.52
CA CYS A 294 9.61 -33.53 13.80
C CYS A 294 10.71 -32.50 14.03
N ARG A 295 11.93 -32.98 14.26
CA ARG A 295 13.15 -32.16 14.23
C ARG A 295 14.31 -32.92 13.60
N LEU A 296 15.12 -32.23 12.79
CA LEU A 296 16.41 -32.75 12.34
C LEU A 296 17.33 -32.96 13.53
N ARG A 297 18.17 -34.00 13.49
CA ARG A 297 19.16 -34.24 14.55
C ARG A 297 20.25 -33.17 14.49
N PRO A 298 20.59 -32.50 15.60
CA PRO A 298 21.66 -31.50 15.63
C PRO A 298 23.02 -32.05 15.17
N GLU A 299 23.33 -33.31 15.50
CA GLU A 299 24.59 -33.99 15.18
C GLU A 299 24.65 -34.58 13.76
N ASP A 300 23.51 -34.87 13.14
CA ASP A 300 23.41 -35.40 11.77
C ASP A 300 22.08 -34.96 11.14
N ARG A 301 22.12 -33.84 10.40
CA ARG A 301 20.93 -33.31 9.71
C ARG A 301 20.43 -34.17 8.56
N GLY A 302 21.14 -35.24 8.19
CA GLY A 302 20.64 -36.28 7.29
C GLY A 302 19.61 -37.21 7.94
N GLN A 303 19.40 -37.08 9.25
CA GLN A 303 18.43 -37.84 10.02
C GLN A 303 17.45 -36.91 10.76
N ALA A 304 16.22 -37.38 10.91
CA ALA A 304 15.16 -36.68 11.63
C ALA A 304 14.64 -37.55 12.77
N ILE A 305 14.35 -36.91 13.92
CA ILE A 305 13.57 -37.48 15.00
C ILE A 305 12.12 -37.10 14.75
N VAL A 306 11.24 -38.10 14.74
CA VAL A 306 9.81 -37.94 14.57
C VAL A 306 9.09 -38.58 15.76
N ALA A 307 8.13 -37.87 16.33
CA ALA A 307 7.19 -38.41 17.29
C ALA A 307 5.80 -38.43 16.64
N LEU A 308 5.20 -39.61 16.59
CA LEU A 308 3.89 -39.88 16.01
C LEU A 308 2.94 -40.22 17.15
N THR A 309 1.87 -39.44 17.30
CA THR A 309 0.78 -39.80 18.21
C THR A 309 -0.46 -40.20 17.42
N TYR A 310 -1.21 -41.17 17.92
CA TYR A 310 -2.41 -41.69 17.29
C TYR A 310 -3.27 -42.41 18.32
N VAL A 311 -4.56 -42.56 18.05
CA VAL A 311 -5.43 -43.47 18.82
C VAL A 311 -5.20 -44.90 18.31
N GLU A 312 -5.06 -45.86 19.22
CA GLU A 312 -4.78 -47.25 18.85
C GLU A 312 -5.84 -47.80 17.89
N GLY A 313 -5.40 -48.23 16.70
CA GLY A 313 -6.25 -48.66 15.58
C GLY A 313 -6.19 -47.71 14.39
N ASP A 314 -6.10 -46.40 14.62
CA ASP A 314 -6.13 -45.38 13.55
C ASP A 314 -4.89 -45.45 12.66
N GLN A 315 -3.74 -45.83 13.22
CA GLN A 315 -2.51 -46.04 12.45
C GLN A 315 -2.62 -47.19 11.43
N ARG A 316 -3.62 -48.07 11.57
CA ARG A 316 -3.87 -49.18 10.63
C ARG A 316 -4.85 -48.81 9.53
N THR A 317 -5.79 -47.91 9.81
CA THR A 317 -6.83 -47.49 8.87
C THR A 317 -6.44 -46.20 8.13
N GLY A 318 -5.62 -45.36 8.74
CA GLY A 318 -5.31 -44.01 8.27
C GLY A 318 -6.46 -43.03 8.42
N VAL A 319 -7.43 -43.35 9.28
CA VAL A 319 -8.64 -42.56 9.49
C VAL A 319 -8.73 -42.26 10.98
N ALA A 320 -8.84 -40.97 11.32
CA ALA A 320 -9.00 -40.54 12.69
C ALA A 320 -10.34 -41.04 13.25
N SER A 321 -10.29 -41.73 14.38
CA SER A 321 -11.47 -42.11 15.15
C SER A 321 -12.23 -40.85 15.60
N ALA A 322 -13.55 -40.97 15.73
CA ALA A 322 -14.36 -39.88 16.26
C ALA A 322 -13.84 -39.46 17.65
N PRO A 323 -13.89 -38.16 18.00
CA PRO A 323 -13.46 -37.69 19.31
C PRO A 323 -14.16 -38.50 20.40
N GLN A 324 -13.39 -39.26 21.18
CA GLN A 324 -13.88 -39.87 22.41
C GLN A 324 -13.72 -38.85 23.54
N ASP A 325 -14.49 -39.01 24.61
CA ASP A 325 -14.42 -38.06 25.74
C ASP A 325 -13.04 -38.12 26.44
N ASP A 326 -12.30 -39.23 26.35
CA ASP A 326 -10.95 -39.41 26.88
C ASP A 326 -10.09 -40.38 26.04
N PRO A 327 -9.59 -39.98 24.85
CA PRO A 327 -8.74 -40.87 24.06
C PRO A 327 -7.36 -40.95 24.72
N GLY A 328 -6.98 -42.13 25.21
CA GLY A 328 -5.58 -42.43 25.42
C GLY A 328 -4.85 -42.46 24.07
N TYR A 329 -3.69 -41.82 23.97
CA TYR A 329 -2.91 -41.81 22.73
C TYR A 329 -1.74 -42.78 22.83
N SER A 330 -1.47 -43.50 21.75
CA SER A 330 -0.23 -44.23 21.57
C SER A 330 0.85 -43.28 21.06
N LEU A 331 2.11 -43.52 21.45
CA LEU A 331 3.28 -42.75 21.00
C LEU A 331 4.32 -43.68 20.39
N ASP A 332 4.68 -43.41 19.15
CA ASP A 332 5.89 -43.94 18.53
C ASP A 332 6.90 -42.84 18.29
N VAL A 333 8.14 -43.08 18.73
CA VAL A 333 9.27 -42.22 18.42
C VAL A 333 10.18 -42.95 17.46
N VAL A 334 10.57 -42.29 16.39
CA VAL A 334 11.39 -42.88 15.33
C VAL A 334 12.48 -41.93 14.88
N ILE A 335 13.58 -42.52 14.41
CA ILE A 335 14.60 -41.83 13.66
C ILE A 335 14.56 -42.38 12.24
N VAL A 336 14.45 -41.47 11.26
CA VAL A 336 14.49 -41.80 9.84
C VAL A 336 15.57 -41.02 9.11
N ARG A 337 16.05 -41.56 7.99
CA ARG A 337 16.91 -40.81 7.07
C ARG A 337 16.05 -39.88 6.21
N VAL A 338 16.45 -38.61 6.13
CA VAL A 338 15.71 -37.57 5.41
C VAL A 338 15.70 -37.80 3.89
N THR A 339 16.74 -38.44 3.34
CA THR A 339 16.89 -38.62 1.89
C THR A 339 15.93 -39.64 1.29
N ASP A 340 15.60 -40.70 2.03
CA ASP A 340 14.84 -41.86 1.52
C ASP A 340 13.71 -42.32 2.46
N GLY A 341 13.58 -41.71 3.64
CA GLY A 341 12.57 -42.08 4.64
C GLY A 341 12.85 -43.40 5.37
N SER A 342 14.00 -44.05 5.14
CA SER A 342 14.29 -45.34 5.74
C SER A 342 14.45 -45.26 7.26
N LEU A 343 13.95 -46.30 7.94
CA LEU A 343 13.99 -46.41 9.40
C LEU A 343 15.42 -46.63 9.88
N VAL A 344 15.86 -45.79 10.83
CA VAL A 344 17.17 -45.89 11.49
C VAL A 344 17.02 -46.50 12.89
N ALA A 345 16.04 -46.02 13.66
CA ALA A 345 15.72 -46.54 14.97
C ALA A 345 14.27 -46.23 15.36
N HIS A 346 13.68 -47.00 16.27
CA HIS A 346 12.35 -46.72 16.81
C HIS A 346 12.19 -47.22 18.24
N THR A 347 11.19 -46.68 18.94
CA THR A 347 10.76 -47.21 20.23
C THR A 347 10.11 -48.58 20.07
N PRO A 348 10.28 -49.49 21.06
CA PRO A 348 9.43 -50.67 21.16
C PRO A 348 7.94 -50.26 21.29
N PRO A 349 7.00 -51.11 20.85
CA PRO A 349 5.58 -50.86 21.04
C PRO A 349 5.21 -50.69 22.52
N GLY A 350 4.20 -49.86 22.80
CA GLY A 350 3.66 -49.66 24.16
C GLY A 350 3.91 -48.29 24.79
N GLY A 351 4.41 -47.32 24.02
CA GLY A 351 4.39 -45.92 24.44
C GLY A 351 2.94 -45.41 24.55
N HIS A 352 2.58 -44.85 25.70
CA HIS A 352 1.24 -44.34 25.97
C HIS A 352 1.30 -42.92 26.52
N ILE A 353 0.33 -42.10 26.12
CA ILE A 353 0.08 -40.77 26.62
C ILE A 353 -1.33 -40.79 27.21
N ASP A 354 -1.41 -40.72 28.54
CA ASP A 354 -2.67 -40.56 29.25
C ASP A 354 -3.21 -39.14 29.01
N SER A 355 -4.51 -39.04 28.72
CA SER A 355 -5.22 -37.75 28.53
C SER A 355 -6.50 -37.65 29.38
N ASP A 356 -6.65 -38.53 30.38
CA ASP A 356 -7.80 -38.54 31.31
C ASP A 356 -7.78 -37.29 32.21
N ALA A 357 -8.92 -36.60 32.31
CA ALA A 357 -9.17 -35.36 33.05
C ALA A 357 -8.35 -34.11 32.63
N VAL A 358 -7.20 -34.29 31.95
CA VAL A 358 -6.32 -33.22 31.48
C VAL A 358 -5.98 -33.49 30.02
N ARG A 359 -6.50 -32.64 29.13
CA ARG A 359 -6.44 -32.85 27.68
C ARG A 359 -5.02 -32.76 27.15
N PHE A 360 -4.62 -33.75 26.35
CA PHE A 360 -3.43 -33.68 25.51
C PHE A 360 -3.55 -32.58 24.44
N ASN A 361 -2.61 -31.64 24.46
CA ASN A 361 -2.61 -30.46 23.59
C ASN A 361 -1.56 -30.53 22.48
N GLY A 362 -0.53 -31.36 22.64
CA GLY A 362 0.45 -31.57 21.60
C GLY A 362 1.78 -32.12 22.07
N ILE A 363 2.62 -32.39 21.09
CA ILE A 363 3.92 -33.01 21.24
C ILE A 363 5.02 -32.17 20.58
N ALA A 364 6.23 -32.22 21.12
CA ALA A 364 7.40 -31.55 20.57
C ALA A 364 8.67 -32.38 20.76
N ILE A 365 9.64 -32.23 19.85
CA ILE A 365 10.98 -32.80 20.01
C ILE A 365 11.89 -31.78 20.70
N ASP A 366 12.52 -32.17 21.80
CA ASP A 366 13.52 -31.39 22.51
C ASP A 366 14.94 -31.82 22.08
N THR A 367 15.61 -30.96 21.32
CA THR A 367 16.97 -31.20 20.83
C THR A 367 18.05 -30.52 21.69
N ALA A 368 17.75 -30.19 22.96
CA ALA A 368 18.74 -29.66 23.88
C ALA A 368 19.95 -30.60 24.03
N SER A 369 21.07 -30.04 24.50
CA SER A 369 22.35 -30.74 24.50
C SER A 369 22.51 -31.72 25.67
N TYR A 370 21.77 -32.83 25.64
CA TYR A 370 21.88 -33.93 26.62
C TYR A 370 23.03 -34.89 26.25
N MET A 371 24.27 -34.42 26.33
CA MET A 371 25.44 -35.28 26.14
C MET A 371 25.61 -36.19 27.37
N LEU A 372 25.38 -37.49 27.20
CA LEU A 372 25.45 -38.46 28.29
C LEU A 372 26.83 -39.12 28.37
N SER A 373 27.48 -39.33 27.24
CA SER A 373 28.88 -39.79 27.18
C SER A 373 29.52 -39.33 25.86
N PRO A 374 30.84 -39.45 25.67
CA PRO A 374 31.47 -39.09 24.40
C PRO A 374 30.82 -39.83 23.22
N GLY A 375 30.24 -39.08 22.28
CA GLY A 375 29.54 -39.62 21.12
C GLY A 375 28.09 -40.08 21.36
N LEU A 376 27.59 -39.99 22.60
CA LEU A 376 26.21 -40.37 22.94
C LEU A 376 25.41 -39.17 23.43
N ARG A 377 24.48 -38.73 22.59
CA ARG A 377 23.53 -37.65 22.87
C ARG A 377 22.13 -38.23 23.04
N ALA A 378 21.48 -37.88 24.14
CA ALA A 378 20.04 -38.09 24.29
C ALA A 378 19.28 -36.96 23.60
N PHE A 379 18.03 -37.23 23.23
CA PHE A 379 17.07 -36.21 22.82
C PHE A 379 15.78 -36.40 23.61
N GLY A 380 14.99 -35.34 23.73
CA GLY A 380 13.73 -35.37 24.46
C GLY A 380 12.52 -35.42 23.54
N VAL A 381 11.44 -36.00 24.05
CA VAL A 381 10.08 -35.81 23.55
C VAL A 381 9.28 -35.17 24.66
N ARG A 382 8.57 -34.08 24.33
CA ARG A 382 7.78 -33.29 25.26
C ARG A 382 6.31 -33.41 24.92
N THR A 383 5.48 -33.73 25.91
CA THR A 383 4.03 -33.71 25.81
C THR A 383 3.51 -32.53 26.63
N ALA A 384 2.46 -31.88 26.13
CA ALA A 384 1.79 -30.78 26.81
C ALA A 384 0.33 -31.15 27.05
N HIS A 385 -0.13 -30.96 28.28
CA HIS A 385 -1.50 -31.22 28.69
C HIS A 385 -2.08 -30.00 29.41
N SER A 386 -3.37 -29.73 29.24
CA SER A 386 -4.08 -28.73 30.05
C SER A 386 -5.54 -29.07 30.24
N THR A 387 -6.14 -28.55 31.29
CA THR A 387 -7.59 -28.63 31.46
C THR A 387 -8.30 -27.64 30.54
N SER A 388 -9.54 -27.95 30.20
CA SER A 388 -10.44 -27.06 29.47
C SER A 388 -11.59 -26.65 30.39
N CYS A 389 -11.32 -25.79 31.38
CA CYS A 389 -12.35 -25.14 32.17
C CYS A 389 -12.03 -23.67 32.42
N TYR A 390 -13.08 -22.86 32.56
CA TYR A 390 -12.96 -21.42 32.79
C TYR A 390 -12.40 -21.17 34.19
N GLY A 391 -11.25 -20.49 34.29
CA GLY A 391 -10.59 -20.20 35.58
C GLY A 391 -9.63 -21.29 36.07
N CYS A 392 -9.62 -22.48 35.46
CA CYS A 392 -8.67 -23.53 35.79
C CYS A 392 -7.29 -23.24 35.19
N LEU A 393 -6.26 -23.14 36.02
CA LEU A 393 -4.86 -22.97 35.59
C LEU A 393 -4.06 -24.26 35.65
N PHE A 394 -4.72 -25.41 35.48
CA PHE A 394 -4.04 -26.70 35.51
C PHE A 394 -3.45 -27.07 34.14
N GLY A 395 -2.17 -27.37 34.12
CA GLY A 395 -1.50 -27.91 32.93
C GLY A 395 -0.13 -28.47 33.25
N THR A 396 0.26 -29.50 32.51
CA THR A 396 1.52 -30.22 32.70
C THR A 396 2.32 -30.25 31.41
N ASN A 397 3.64 -30.21 31.54
CA ASN A 397 4.57 -30.47 30.46
C ASN A 397 5.49 -31.59 30.92
N GLU A 398 5.55 -32.68 30.18
CA GLU A 398 6.38 -33.82 30.48
C GLU A 398 7.55 -33.89 29.50
N LEU A 399 8.64 -34.52 29.92
CA LEU A 399 9.82 -34.76 29.12
C LEU A 399 10.23 -36.21 29.30
N THR A 400 10.32 -36.92 28.18
CA THR A 400 10.98 -38.23 28.14
C THR A 400 12.27 -38.12 27.36
N LEU A 401 13.41 -38.47 27.96
CA LEU A 401 14.68 -38.55 27.26
C LEU A 401 14.90 -39.94 26.68
N TYR A 402 15.29 -39.99 25.40
CA TYR A 402 15.59 -41.20 24.68
C TYR A 402 17.07 -41.29 24.32
N VAL A 403 17.60 -42.51 24.36
CA VAL A 403 18.92 -42.84 23.85
C VAL A 403 18.79 -43.89 22.75
N GLN A 404 19.50 -43.68 21.64
CA GLN A 404 19.60 -44.67 20.58
C GLN A 404 20.63 -45.74 20.93
N ARG A 405 20.19 -47.01 20.93
CA ARG A 405 21.03 -48.20 21.08
C ARG A 405 20.83 -49.10 19.85
N GLY A 406 21.65 -48.88 18.82
CA GLY A 406 21.45 -49.52 17.51
C GLY A 406 20.10 -49.09 16.90
N PRO A 407 19.22 -50.04 16.52
CA PRO A 407 17.91 -49.75 15.95
C PRO A 407 16.82 -49.46 17.01
N VAL A 408 17.16 -49.50 18.30
CA VAL A 408 16.18 -49.33 19.39
C VAL A 408 16.37 -47.98 20.08
N LEU A 409 15.28 -47.26 20.28
CA LEU A 409 15.23 -46.06 21.13
C LEU A 409 14.77 -46.47 22.53
N THR A 410 15.62 -46.22 23.53
CA THR A 410 15.33 -46.58 24.93
C THR A 410 15.04 -45.30 25.73
N PRO A 411 13.87 -45.17 26.38
CA PRO A 411 13.64 -44.10 27.34
C PRO A 411 14.55 -44.29 28.56
N VAL A 412 15.22 -43.22 28.99
CA VAL A 412 16.17 -43.25 30.11
C VAL A 412 15.80 -42.28 31.23
N LEU A 413 14.85 -41.37 31.00
CA LEU A 413 14.32 -40.45 32.01
C LEU A 413 12.90 -40.04 31.60
N GLY A 414 11.96 -40.06 32.55
CA GLY A 414 10.65 -39.42 32.44
C GLY A 414 10.48 -38.39 33.55
N LEU A 415 10.00 -37.19 33.22
CA LEU A 415 9.94 -36.07 34.17
C LEU A 415 8.88 -35.03 33.79
N THR A 416 8.05 -34.63 34.76
CA THR A 416 7.27 -33.38 34.64
C THR A 416 8.22 -32.19 34.74
N ILE A 417 8.42 -31.48 33.64
CA ILE A 417 9.33 -30.33 33.52
C ILE A 417 8.62 -28.98 33.64
N GLY A 418 7.30 -28.96 33.56
CA GLY A 418 6.51 -27.78 33.80
C GLY A 418 5.16 -28.17 34.34
N GLU A 419 4.66 -27.41 35.31
CA GLU A 419 3.32 -27.60 35.85
C GLU A 419 2.77 -26.23 36.21
N SER A 420 1.51 -26.00 35.89
CA SER A 420 0.72 -24.92 36.47
C SER A 420 -0.42 -25.54 37.25
N SER A 421 -0.70 -24.97 38.42
CA SER A 421 -1.79 -25.40 39.29
C SER A 421 -2.50 -24.19 39.88
N GLY A 422 -3.73 -24.39 40.33
CA GLY A 422 -4.60 -23.37 40.92
C GLY A 422 -5.90 -23.17 40.15
N GLU A 423 -6.95 -22.79 40.86
CA GLU A 423 -8.22 -22.37 40.31
C GLU A 423 -8.42 -20.90 40.65
N ILE A 424 -8.74 -20.09 39.64
CA ILE A 424 -9.09 -18.69 39.84
C ILE A 424 -10.60 -18.58 39.72
N ASP A 425 -11.29 -18.66 40.86
CA ASP A 425 -12.59 -18.03 40.99
C ASP A 425 -12.40 -16.53 41.29
N ALA A 426 -13.03 -15.68 40.49
CA ALA A 426 -12.98 -14.23 40.64
C ALA A 426 -13.57 -13.75 41.99
N THR A 427 -14.36 -14.60 42.67
CA THR A 427 -15.04 -14.27 43.93
C THR A 427 -14.39 -14.86 45.19
N ASP A 428 -13.90 -16.09 45.18
CA ASP A 428 -13.45 -16.76 46.42
C ASP A 428 -11.94 -16.67 46.70
N CYS A 429 -11.09 -16.43 45.67
CA CYS A 429 -9.62 -16.34 45.80
C CYS A 429 -9.02 -17.44 46.72
N SER A 430 -9.57 -18.66 46.65
CA SER A 430 -9.35 -19.75 47.61
C SER A 430 -8.00 -20.45 47.39
N ASP A 431 -7.56 -20.58 46.15
CA ASP A 431 -6.31 -21.27 45.78
C ASP A 431 -5.28 -20.34 45.12
N GLN A 432 -4.04 -20.43 45.60
CA GLN A 432 -2.92 -19.65 45.05
C GLN A 432 -2.39 -20.35 43.77
N PRO A 433 -2.44 -19.70 42.59
CA PRO A 433 -1.87 -20.29 41.40
C PRO A 433 -0.35 -20.37 41.52
N SER A 434 0.21 -21.52 41.14
CA SER A 434 1.64 -21.76 41.18
C SER A 434 2.14 -22.30 39.86
N ARG A 435 3.40 -22.01 39.55
CA ARG A 435 4.07 -22.54 38.37
C ARG A 435 5.37 -23.22 38.76
N MET A 436 5.46 -24.52 38.50
CA MET A 436 6.70 -25.28 38.56
C MET A 436 7.38 -25.28 37.19
N SER A 437 8.69 -25.16 37.19
CA SER A 437 9.55 -25.42 36.04
C SER A 437 10.76 -26.23 36.48
N ARG A 438 11.22 -27.15 35.63
CA ARG A 438 12.43 -27.93 35.86
C ARG A 438 13.39 -27.82 34.68
N THR A 439 14.68 -27.77 35.00
CA THR A 439 15.77 -27.73 34.00
C THR A 439 16.81 -28.80 34.31
N LEU A 440 17.32 -29.44 33.25
CA LEU A 440 18.35 -30.47 33.33
C LEU A 440 19.68 -29.92 32.84
N ARG A 441 20.76 -30.32 33.51
CA ARG A 441 22.13 -30.00 33.12
C ARG A 441 23.04 -31.20 33.40
N GLY A 442 23.97 -31.51 32.49
CA GLY A 442 24.99 -32.52 32.75
C GLY A 442 25.88 -32.16 33.95
N ALA A 443 26.14 -33.15 34.81
CA ALA A 443 27.13 -33.08 35.86
C ALA A 443 28.50 -33.54 35.35
N THR A 444 29.54 -33.32 36.15
CA THR A 444 30.89 -33.81 35.86
C THR A 444 31.10 -35.27 36.30
N SER A 445 30.26 -35.77 37.20
CA SER A 445 30.23 -37.18 37.62
C SER A 445 29.48 -38.03 36.61
N ALA A 446 29.74 -39.34 36.64
CA ALA A 446 29.07 -40.32 35.80
C ALA A 446 28.77 -41.59 36.58
N SER A 447 27.63 -42.21 36.27
CA SER A 447 27.17 -43.48 36.82
C SER A 447 26.83 -44.42 35.67
N HIS A 448 27.29 -45.68 35.75
CA HIS A 448 27.04 -46.71 34.72
C HIS A 448 27.34 -46.25 33.28
N GLY A 449 28.41 -45.45 33.11
CA GLY A 449 28.88 -44.97 31.82
C GLY A 449 28.17 -43.74 31.26
N TYR A 450 27.12 -43.23 31.92
CA TYR A 450 26.42 -42.00 31.55
C TYR A 450 26.72 -40.89 32.57
N ALA A 451 26.82 -39.65 32.11
CA ALA A 451 26.93 -38.48 32.96
C ALA A 451 25.70 -38.38 33.87
N ASP A 452 25.93 -38.06 35.14
CA ASP A 452 24.85 -37.73 36.06
C ASP A 452 24.19 -36.42 35.61
N LEU A 453 22.92 -36.19 35.99
CA LEU A 453 22.18 -35.00 35.60
C LEU A 453 21.78 -34.18 36.82
N TRP A 454 22.13 -32.90 36.84
CA TRP A 454 21.56 -31.93 37.77
C TRP A 454 20.17 -31.55 37.34
N LEU A 455 19.19 -31.76 38.22
CA LEU A 455 17.82 -31.34 38.07
C LEU A 455 17.56 -30.14 38.98
N ARG A 456 17.33 -28.96 38.39
CA ARG A 456 16.91 -27.76 39.12
C ARG A 456 15.40 -27.59 38.94
N THR A 457 14.67 -27.62 40.05
CA THR A 457 13.23 -27.31 40.13
C THR A 457 13.06 -25.90 40.67
N SER A 458 12.24 -25.10 40.02
CA SER A 458 11.84 -23.76 40.46
C SER A 458 10.33 -23.66 40.51
N ILE A 459 9.79 -23.26 41.66
CA ILE A 459 8.37 -23.01 41.88
C ILE A 459 8.21 -21.51 42.10
N SER A 460 7.27 -20.89 41.39
CA SER A 460 6.99 -19.47 41.53
C SER A 460 5.49 -19.20 41.58
N VAL A 461 5.13 -18.18 42.36
CA VAL A 461 3.83 -17.53 42.26
C VAL A 461 4.04 -16.10 41.76
N ARG A 462 3.37 -15.75 40.67
CA ARG A 462 3.44 -14.42 40.05
C ARG A 462 2.14 -13.68 40.32
N MET A 463 2.25 -12.45 40.82
CA MET A 463 1.08 -11.66 41.20
C MET A 463 0.36 -11.09 39.99
N GLU A 464 1.03 -10.96 38.85
CA GLU A 464 0.46 -10.47 37.60
C GLU A 464 -0.54 -11.48 37.01
N ASP A 465 -0.39 -12.76 37.33
CA ASP A 465 -1.26 -13.85 36.89
C ASP A 465 -2.57 -13.92 37.72
N LEU A 466 -2.74 -13.05 38.73
CA LEU A 466 -3.90 -12.99 39.62
C LEU A 466 -4.84 -11.81 39.31
N PRO A 467 -6.17 -11.96 39.47
CA PRO A 467 -7.10 -10.84 39.49
C PRO A 467 -6.76 -9.85 40.61
N ASP A 468 -7.02 -8.55 40.39
CA ASP A 468 -6.72 -7.50 41.38
C ASP A 468 -7.39 -7.76 42.74
N ALA A 469 -8.59 -8.35 42.75
CA ALA A 469 -9.30 -8.74 43.96
C ALA A 469 -8.55 -9.77 44.81
N CYS A 470 -7.74 -10.63 44.19
CA CYS A 470 -6.99 -11.69 44.86
C CYS A 470 -5.55 -11.30 45.22
N LYS A 471 -4.98 -10.24 44.60
CA LYS A 471 -3.59 -9.81 44.85
C LYS A 471 -3.32 -9.46 46.32
N LYS A 472 -4.34 -9.03 47.07
CA LYS A 472 -4.24 -8.73 48.51
C LYS A 472 -4.12 -9.96 49.40
N ASN A 473 -4.54 -11.15 48.93
CA ASN A 473 -4.56 -12.39 49.69
C ASN A 473 -3.27 -13.21 49.54
N PHE A 474 -2.46 -12.92 48.52
CA PHE A 474 -1.29 -13.70 48.16
C PHE A 474 -0.01 -12.87 48.14
N LYS A 475 1.14 -13.54 48.19
CA LYS A 475 2.47 -12.92 48.04
C LYS A 475 3.23 -13.59 46.91
N ALA A 476 3.96 -12.80 46.13
CA ALA A 476 4.94 -13.33 45.19
C ALA A 476 5.96 -14.18 45.95
N SER A 477 6.28 -15.34 45.40
CA SER A 477 7.30 -16.22 45.95
C SER A 477 8.02 -16.94 44.83
N ALA A 478 9.29 -17.28 45.07
CA ALA A 478 10.07 -18.13 44.19
C ALA A 478 11.00 -18.98 45.05
N THR A 479 10.93 -20.29 44.89
CA THR A 479 11.83 -21.24 45.53
C THR A 479 12.53 -22.07 44.46
N ALA A 480 13.75 -22.52 44.76
CA ALA A 480 14.47 -23.42 43.86
C ALA A 480 15.18 -24.51 44.67
N LYS A 481 15.08 -25.75 44.20
CA LYS A 481 15.79 -26.91 44.74
C LYS A 481 16.57 -27.57 43.61
N GLN A 482 17.75 -28.09 43.92
CA GLN A 482 18.55 -28.86 42.98
C GLN A 482 18.81 -30.25 43.56
N ILE A 483 18.62 -31.28 42.74
CA ILE A 483 18.96 -32.67 43.08
C ILE A 483 19.83 -33.26 41.98
N LEU A 484 20.64 -34.27 42.32
CA LEU A 484 21.44 -35.01 41.36
C LEU A 484 20.71 -36.31 40.99
N LEU A 485 20.59 -36.56 39.69
CA LEU A 485 20.04 -37.79 39.13
C LEU A 485 21.20 -38.67 38.66
N ARG A 486 21.22 -39.93 39.08
CA ARG A 486 22.23 -40.91 38.67
C ARG A 486 21.60 -41.95 37.77
N PHE A 487 22.32 -42.33 36.73
CA PHE A 487 21.90 -43.44 35.88
C PHE A 487 22.18 -44.77 36.60
N ASP A 488 21.16 -45.61 36.75
CA ASP A 488 21.25 -46.93 37.42
C ASP A 488 21.61 -48.09 36.48
N GLY A 489 21.82 -47.79 35.19
CA GLY A 489 22.04 -48.76 34.11
C GLY A 489 20.82 -48.92 33.18
N GLN A 490 19.63 -48.53 33.65
CA GLN A 490 18.39 -48.54 32.89
C GLN A 490 17.78 -47.14 32.74
N SER A 491 17.71 -46.38 33.84
CA SER A 491 17.08 -45.06 33.92
C SER A 491 17.75 -44.15 34.93
N TYR A 492 17.45 -42.85 34.87
CA TYR A 492 17.91 -41.86 35.84
C TYR A 492 17.04 -41.87 37.10
N GLN A 493 17.69 -42.02 38.26
CA GLN A 493 17.06 -42.05 39.58
C GLN A 493 17.57 -40.91 40.47
N ALA A 494 16.70 -40.38 41.33
CA ALA A 494 17.11 -39.44 42.37
C ALA A 494 17.87 -40.18 43.48
N ILE A 495 19.02 -39.64 43.91
CA ILE A 495 19.89 -40.28 44.91
C ILE A 495 19.19 -40.50 46.26
N ASP A 496 18.27 -39.62 46.64
CA ASP A 496 17.64 -39.64 47.97
C ASP A 496 16.29 -40.34 47.99
N GLY A 497 15.92 -41.09 46.94
CA GLY A 497 14.58 -41.69 46.82
C GLY A 497 13.44 -40.66 46.79
N THR A 498 13.76 -39.38 46.64
CA THR A 498 12.76 -38.31 46.47
C THR A 498 12.01 -38.59 45.19
N ALA A 499 10.69 -38.80 45.29
CA ALA A 499 9.84 -38.99 44.13
C ALA A 499 10.07 -37.84 43.12
N LEU A 500 10.22 -38.21 41.84
CA LEU A 500 10.31 -37.24 40.75
C LEU A 500 8.93 -36.61 40.44
N SER A 501 7.84 -37.22 40.94
CA SER A 501 6.53 -36.60 41.13
C SER A 501 6.48 -35.85 42.46
N MET A 502 5.74 -34.74 42.52
CA MET A 502 5.59 -33.93 43.74
C MET A 502 4.86 -34.69 44.88
N PRO A 503 4.99 -34.22 46.13
CA PRO A 503 4.15 -34.62 47.27
C PRO A 503 2.68 -34.22 47.13
#